data_AF-G7W871-F1
#
_entry.id   AF-G7W871-F1
#
_cell.length_a   1.000
_cell.length_b   1.000
_cell.length_c   1.000
_cell.angle_alpha   90.00
_cell.angle_beta   90.00
_cell.angle_gamma   90.00
#
_symmetry.space_group_name_H-M   'P 1'
#
loop_
_entity.id
_entity.type
_entity.pdbx_description
1 polymer ?
#
loop_
_entity_poly.entity_id
_entity_poly.type
_entity_poly.pdbx_seq_one_letter_code
_entity_poly.pdbx_strand_id
1 'polypeptide(L)'
;MSIEIWDDNLFNQESEKISQNTTTEQEPKSLESGLENLEIIVKTLEQKDLPLEKALSLFKQGVGLVQYCSKVLDQAEKQMEILLEDPDGQLQIKPARFDVEG
;
A
#
# COMPACT_ATOMS: atom_id res chain seq x y z
N MET A 1 21.76 11.51 13.73
CA MET A 1 21.19 10.15 13.80
C MET A 1 20.44 9.94 12.50
N SER A 2 21.08 9.25 11.55
CA SER A 2 20.49 8.92 10.27
C SER A 2 19.67 7.66 10.45
N ILE A 3 18.35 7.76 10.28
CA ILE A 3 17.50 6.59 10.11
C ILE A 3 17.76 6.14 8.68
N GLU A 4 18.49 5.04 8.53
CA GLU A 4 18.68 4.37 7.25
C GLU A 4 17.31 3.91 6.76
N ILE A 5 16.78 4.62 5.77
CA ILE A 5 15.62 4.21 4.98
C ILE A 5 16.00 2.89 4.33
N TRP A 6 15.36 1.82 4.75
CA TRP A 6 15.66 0.48 4.27
C TRP A 6 15.49 0.41 2.76
N ASP A 7 16.51 -0.13 2.08
CA ASP A 7 16.55 -0.30 0.64
C ASP A 7 15.37 -1.17 0.17
N ASP A 8 14.55 -0.62 -0.72
CA ASP A 8 13.39 -1.26 -1.35
C ASP A 8 13.73 -2.55 -2.13
N ASN A 9 15.01 -2.92 -2.24
CA ASN A 9 15.48 -4.11 -2.95
C ASN A 9 15.76 -5.35 -2.07
N LEU A 10 15.54 -5.30 -0.76
CA LEU A 10 15.83 -6.46 0.10
C LEU A 10 14.86 -7.65 -0.12
N PHE A 11 13.75 -7.42 -0.83
CA PHE A 11 12.66 -8.38 -0.94
C PHE A 11 12.48 -9.04 -2.31
N ASN A 12 13.51 -9.01 -3.15
CA ASN A 12 13.48 -9.65 -4.46
C ASN A 12 14.67 -10.60 -4.68
N GLN A 13 14.83 -11.59 -3.81
CA GLN A 13 15.64 -12.78 -4.09
C GLN A 13 15.01 -14.01 -3.46
N GLU A 14 14.22 -14.73 -4.26
CA GLU A 14 14.14 -16.20 -4.36
C GLU A 14 12.83 -16.58 -5.06
N SER A 15 12.78 -16.26 -6.35
CA SER A 15 11.81 -16.86 -7.26
C SER A 15 12.40 -18.19 -7.76
N GLU A 16 12.15 -19.31 -7.08
CA GLU A 16 12.03 -20.61 -7.77
C GLU A 16 11.35 -21.70 -6.93
N LYS A 17 10.24 -22.19 -7.52
CA LYS A 17 9.53 -23.46 -7.30
C LYS A 17 8.61 -23.58 -6.07
N ILE A 18 7.29 -23.62 -6.33
CA ILE A 18 6.44 -24.78 -6.06
C ILE A 18 5.24 -24.77 -7.03
N SER A 19 5.06 -25.92 -7.66
CA SER A 19 4.00 -26.28 -8.60
C SER A 19 2.75 -26.74 -7.85
N GLN A 20 1.61 -26.13 -8.18
CA GLN A 20 0.24 -26.68 -8.18
C GLN A 20 -0.26 -27.41 -6.91
N ASN A 21 -1.12 -26.74 -6.11
CA ASN A 21 -2.49 -27.21 -5.82
C ASN A 21 -3.37 -26.15 -5.13
N THR A 22 -4.68 -26.28 -5.35
CA THR A 22 -5.84 -25.73 -4.61
C THR A 22 -6.25 -24.26 -4.78
N THR A 23 -7.44 -24.12 -5.38
CA THR A 23 -8.39 -23.01 -5.38
C THR A 23 -8.36 -22.11 -4.14
N THR A 24 -7.98 -20.86 -4.34
CA THR A 24 -8.64 -19.68 -3.74
C THR A 24 -8.31 -18.50 -4.64
N GLU A 25 -9.31 -17.96 -5.32
CA GLU A 25 -9.20 -16.72 -6.08
C GLU A 25 -8.72 -15.62 -5.12
N GLN A 26 -7.44 -15.26 -5.24
CA GLN A 26 -6.91 -14.05 -4.62
C GLN A 26 -7.44 -12.88 -5.47
N GLU A 27 -8.68 -12.47 -5.22
CA GLU A 27 -9.19 -11.19 -5.69
C GLU A 27 -8.18 -10.08 -5.36
N PRO A 28 -8.08 -9.02 -6.18
CA PRO A 28 -7.22 -7.90 -5.87
C PRO A 28 -7.58 -7.40 -4.46
N LYS A 29 -6.66 -7.54 -3.51
CA LYS A 29 -6.84 -7.10 -2.12
C LYS A 29 -7.37 -5.67 -2.14
N SER A 30 -8.63 -5.41 -1.79
CA SER A 30 -9.15 -4.03 -1.84
C SER A 30 -8.41 -3.13 -0.83
N LEU A 31 -8.48 -1.81 -1.03
CA LEU A 31 -7.91 -0.85 -0.08
C LEU A 31 -8.49 -1.08 1.32
N GLU A 32 -9.80 -1.27 1.40
CA GLU A 32 -10.54 -1.50 2.64
C GLU A 32 -10.04 -2.77 3.34
N SER A 33 -9.87 -3.87 2.60
CA SER A 33 -9.33 -5.11 3.14
C SER A 33 -7.87 -4.94 3.58
N GLY A 34 -7.07 -4.17 2.85
CA GLY A 34 -5.70 -3.84 3.24
C GLY A 34 -5.63 -3.11 4.58
N LEU A 35 -6.53 -2.14 4.80
CA LEU A 35 -6.65 -1.39 6.04
C LEU A 35 -7.14 -2.24 7.21
N GLU A 36 -8.16 -3.10 6.99
CA GLU A 36 -8.66 -4.02 8.02
C GLU A 36 -7.56 -4.99 8.48
N ASN A 37 -6.81 -5.56 7.53
CA ASN A 37 -5.69 -6.43 7.86
C ASN A 37 -4.57 -5.70 8.62
N LEU A 38 -4.31 -4.44 8.29
CA LEU A 38 -3.33 -3.63 9.00
C LEU A 38 -3.77 -3.40 10.46
N GLU A 39 -5.05 -3.11 10.70
CA GLU A 39 -5.60 -2.96 12.05
C GLU A 39 -5.44 -4.24 12.88
N ILE A 40 -5.71 -5.41 12.28
CA ILE A 40 -5.53 -6.71 12.93
C ILE A 40 -4.05 -6.93 13.29
N ILE A 41 -3.14 -6.62 12.36
CA ILE A 41 -1.69 -6.75 12.60
C ILE A 41 -1.26 -5.86 13.76
N VAL A 42 -1.67 -4.58 13.78
CA VAL A 42 -1.33 -3.65 14.86
C VAL A 42 -1.86 -4.16 16.20
N LYS A 43 -3.13 -4.55 16.28
CA LYS A 43 -3.71 -5.14 17.50
C LYS A 43 -2.96 -6.37 17.97
N THR A 44 -2.46 -7.19 17.05
CA THR A 44 -1.68 -8.39 17.39
C THR A 44 -0.29 -8.02 17.90
N LEU A 45 0.36 -7.03 17.28
CA LEU A 45 1.67 -6.52 17.71
C LEU A 45 1.65 -5.88 19.10
N GLU A 46 0.50 -5.37 19.55
CA GLU A 46 0.32 -4.81 20.90
C GLU A 46 0.22 -5.87 22.01
N GLN A 47 0.13 -7.15 21.67
CA GLN A 47 0.04 -8.24 22.64
C GLN A 47 1.38 -8.45 23.37
N LYS A 48 1.35 -8.43 24.71
CA LYS A 48 2.55 -8.54 25.55
C LYS A 48 3.33 -9.85 25.40
N ASP A 49 2.62 -10.94 25.07
CA ASP A 49 3.19 -12.29 25.01
C ASP A 49 3.49 -12.75 23.57
N LEU A 50 3.57 -11.81 22.62
CA LEU A 50 3.86 -12.12 21.22
C LEU A 50 5.34 -12.56 21.05
N PRO A 51 5.60 -13.77 20.51
CA PRO A 51 6.97 -14.19 20.24
C PRO A 51 7.67 -13.25 19.23
N LEU A 52 8.95 -12.94 19.47
CA LEU A 52 9.73 -12.01 18.65
C LEU A 52 9.70 -12.36 17.14
N GLU A 53 9.87 -13.63 16.80
CA GLU A 53 9.83 -14.09 15.41
C GLU A 53 8.47 -13.79 14.75
N LYS A 54 7.38 -13.97 15.50
CA LYS A 54 6.03 -13.65 15.04
C LYS A 54 5.84 -12.14 14.90
N ALA A 55 6.36 -11.35 15.84
CA ALA A 55 6.34 -9.90 15.77
C ALA A 55 7.06 -9.37 14.53
N LEU A 56 8.26 -9.89 14.21
CA LEU A 56 9.02 -9.52 13.02
C LEU A 56 8.28 -9.90 11.73
N SER A 57 7.66 -11.09 11.71
CA SER A 57 6.84 -11.53 10.57
C SER A 57 5.62 -10.63 10.35
N LEU A 58 4.91 -10.27 11.43
CA LEU A 58 3.74 -9.39 11.38
C LEU A 58 4.12 -7.95 10.99
N PHE A 59 5.23 -7.44 11.53
CA PHE A 59 5.74 -6.11 11.19
C PHE A 59 6.04 -6.00 9.69
N LYS A 60 6.75 -6.98 9.13
CA LYS A 60 7.06 -7.04 7.71
C LYS A 60 5.80 -7.13 6.83
N GLN A 61 4.81 -7.92 7.25
CA GLN A 61 3.51 -7.95 6.56
C GLN A 61 2.80 -6.59 6.63
N GLY A 62 2.82 -5.93 7.79
CA GLY A 62 2.26 -4.60 7.98
C GLY A 62 2.90 -3.55 7.07
N VAL A 63 4.22 -3.53 6.96
CA VAL A 63 4.95 -2.63 6.04
C VAL A 63 4.52 -2.86 4.59
N GLY A 64 4.42 -4.13 4.17
CA GLY A 64 3.95 -4.45 2.82
C GLY A 64 2.52 -3.98 2.54
N LEU A 65 1.63 -4.08 3.53
CA LEU A 65 0.25 -3.57 3.43
C LEU A 65 0.21 -2.04 3.34
N VAL A 66 1.01 -1.34 4.13
CA VAL A 66 1.12 0.13 4.04
C VAL A 66 1.58 0.55 2.64
N GLN A 67 2.64 -0.07 2.13
CA GLN A 67 3.14 0.21 0.77
C GLN A 67 2.09 -0.08 -0.30
N TYR A 68 1.31 -1.15 -0.13
CA TYR A 68 0.21 -1.49 -1.03
C TYR A 68 -0.87 -0.39 -1.02
N CYS A 69 -1.38 -0.04 0.16
CA CYS A 69 -2.43 0.96 0.30
C CYS A 69 -2.00 2.32 -0.24
N SER A 70 -0.75 2.75 0.02
CA SER A 70 -0.19 3.97 -0.56
C SER A 70 -0.22 3.95 -2.09
N LYS A 71 0.19 2.85 -2.73
CA LYS A 71 0.16 2.73 -4.19
C LYS A 71 -1.25 2.83 -4.77
N VAL A 72 -2.24 2.27 -4.08
CA VAL A 72 -3.64 2.36 -4.51
C VAL A 72 -4.12 3.81 -4.45
N LEU A 73 -3.80 4.52 -3.37
CA LEU A 73 -4.14 5.94 -3.23
C LEU A 73 -3.43 6.81 -4.28
N ASP A 74 -2.13 6.59 -4.52
CA ASP A 74 -1.37 7.30 -5.56
C ASP A 74 -1.98 7.08 -6.96
N GLN A 75 -2.45 5.86 -7.23
CA GLN A 75 -3.08 5.53 -8.50
C GLN A 75 -4.44 6.22 -8.64
N ALA A 76 -5.24 6.25 -7.56
CA ALA A 76 -6.51 6.96 -7.54
C ALA A 76 -6.31 8.48 -7.73
N GLU A 77 -5.29 9.07 -7.08
CA GLU A 77 -4.94 10.48 -7.25
C GLU A 77 -4.58 10.81 -8.69
N LYS A 78 -3.75 9.99 -9.34
CA LYS A 78 -3.37 10.17 -10.75
C LYS A 78 -4.53 10.04 -11.73
N GLN A 79 -5.55 9.25 -11.38
CA GLN A 79 -6.73 9.03 -12.22
C GLN A 79 -7.76 10.16 -12.11
N MET A 80 -7.66 11.01 -11.09
CA MET A 80 -8.52 12.18 -11.00
C MET A 80 -8.05 13.24 -11.99
N GLU A 81 -8.88 13.47 -13.00
CA GLU A 81 -8.73 14.54 -13.98
C GLU A 81 -9.75 15.64 -13.68
N ILE A 82 -9.31 16.90 -13.72
CA ILE A 82 -10.18 18.08 -13.57
C ILE A 82 -10.40 18.68 -14.95
N LEU A 83 -11.68 18.90 -15.29
CA LEU A 83 -12.08 19.70 -16.44
C LEU A 83 -12.06 21.18 -16.04
N LEU A 84 -11.17 21.96 -16.66
CA LEU A 84 -11.03 23.39 -16.43
C LEU A 84 -11.34 24.15 -17.71
N GLU A 85 -12.07 25.26 -17.59
CA GLU A 85 -12.24 26.20 -18.70
C GLU A 85 -11.08 27.21 -18.65
N ASP A 86 -10.36 27.36 -19.76
CA ASP A 86 -9.33 28.38 -19.89
C ASP A 86 -9.94 29.77 -20.19
N PRO A 87 -9.16 30.86 -20.08
CA PRO A 87 -9.66 32.21 -20.36
C PRO A 87 -10.17 32.42 -21.79
N ASP A 88 -9.84 31.52 -22.71
CA ASP A 88 -10.28 31.53 -24.11
C ASP A 88 -11.56 30.70 -24.33
N GLY A 89 -12.14 30.13 -23.25
CA GLY A 89 -13.36 29.33 -23.26
C GLY A 89 -13.17 27.87 -23.71
N GLN A 90 -11.91 27.39 -23.80
CA GLN A 90 -11.64 26.01 -24.15
C GLN A 90 -11.55 25.12 -22.91
N LEU A 91 -12.13 23.93 -23.00
CA LEU A 91 -12.08 22.93 -21.94
C LEU A 91 -10.73 22.19 -21.99
N GLN A 92 -9.97 22.28 -20.89
CA GLN A 92 -8.68 21.63 -20.69
C GLN A 92 -8.81 20.58 -19.59
N ILE A 93 -8.29 19.39 -19.85
CA ILE A 93 -8.18 18.33 -18.83
C ILE A 93 -6.81 18.46 -18.17
N LYS A 94 -6.78 18.62 -16.85
CA LYS A 94 -5.53 18.65 -16.06
C LYS A 94 -5.57 17.63 -14.93
N PRO A 95 -4.42 17.06 -14.51
CA PRO A 95 -4.36 16.20 -13.34
C PRO A 95 -4.90 16.94 -12.11
N ALA A 96 -5.76 16.28 -11.33
CA ALA A 96 -6.27 16.81 -10.08
C ALA A 96 -5.13 16.84 -9.05
N ARG A 97 -4.51 18.01 -8.90
CA ARG A 97 -3.59 18.24 -7.79
C ARG A 97 -4.41 18.76 -6.62
N PHE A 98 -4.67 17.90 -5.64
CA PHE A 98 -5.28 18.33 -4.39
C PHE A 98 -4.17 18.92 -3.52
N ASP A 99 -3.94 20.22 -3.65
CA ASP A 99 -3.11 20.93 -2.69
C ASP A 99 -3.88 20.92 -1.36
N VAL A 100 -3.54 19.97 -0.49
CA VAL A 100 -4.09 19.90 0.87
C VAL A 100 -3.54 21.11 1.63
N GLU A 101 -4.31 22.19 1.68
CA GLU A 101 -4.06 23.28 2.61
C GLU A 101 -4.19 22.71 4.04
N GLY A 102 -3.06 22.57 4.71
CA GLY A 102 -2.94 22.11 6.09
C GLY A 102 -3.26 23.17 7.12
#